data_AF-A0A258N9A4-F1
#
_entry.id   AF-A0A258N9A4-F1
#
_cell.length_a   1.000
_cell.length_b   1.000
_cell.length_c   1.000
_cell.angle_alpha   90.00
_cell.angle_beta   90.00
_cell.angle_gamma   90.00
#
_symmetry.space_group_name_H-M   'P 1'
#
loop_
_entity.id
_entity.type
_entity.pdbx_description
1 polymer ?
#
loop_
_entity_poly.entity_id
_entity_poly.type
_entity_poly.pdbx_seq_one_letter_code
_entity_poly.pdbx_strand_id
1 'polypeptide(L)'
;MEVNLFQEVVLRLLQTGVKDLDAIAKLSALDRQLVAFILAKELQPRRWVDQRFELTKDGVAALEGRASSTGAERVMFAFWDLVSARWMPFLSERPPEVFPIDESSPRPRFLVDRDSGRQVSPFILRRPKGEITAQRETLAPALKQFQRERARAEDDETPGDFATLQFLDDAPQFGRVWLQAFAVDGDLHPWLVSNPFRPDRPDRTMREALTRLVQADSRLEDWLSQRLFLRPDTACEQDEALSATLRLEAEVSELIPPSHDPAVELVREYTARVLRLAQRLRNDAVPLPEDLSSAVVHSGSCLEALLQWMLLRWPADAAQWPERWGRRELKAWFADLPLAEPLSTSCVRALEAQSSKTVLQAASERNQPMKALLVAALLSTHEHESHPLRLAPINALDWTLIGQRNKGGHATTFRLRRDPVLDFAEMALRWVALFNSHY
;
A
#
# COMPACT_ATOMS: atom_id res chain seq x y z
N MET A 1 -15.00 21.47 9.91
CA MET A 1 -13.79 22.19 9.50
C MET A 1 -13.74 23.46 10.33
N GLU A 2 -12.73 23.63 11.17
CA GLU A 2 -12.53 24.84 11.98
C GLU A 2 -11.85 25.93 11.15
N VAL A 3 -12.26 27.18 11.35
CA VAL A 3 -11.52 28.35 10.85
C VAL A 3 -10.20 28.38 11.61
N ASN A 4 -9.07 28.31 10.89
CA ASN A 4 -7.77 28.44 11.55
C ASN A 4 -7.67 29.86 12.14
N LEU A 5 -7.07 30.01 13.33
CA LEU A 5 -6.81 31.26 14.01
C LEU A 5 -6.34 32.39 13.07
N PHE A 6 -5.45 32.11 12.11
CA PHE A 6 -4.99 33.14 11.17
C PHE A 6 -6.07 33.60 10.18
N GLN A 7 -6.91 32.68 9.71
CA GLN A 7 -8.06 32.98 8.86
C GLN A 7 -9.10 33.78 9.64
N GLU A 8 -9.33 33.42 10.91
CA GLU A 8 -10.28 34.11 11.78
C GLU A 8 -9.86 35.55 12.04
N VAL A 9 -8.59 35.78 12.38
CA VAL A 9 -8.04 37.12 12.62
C VAL A 9 -8.18 38.00 11.38
N VAL A 10 -7.83 37.48 10.20
CA VAL A 10 -7.97 38.23 8.94
C VAL A 10 -9.44 38.52 8.62
N LEU A 11 -10.34 37.55 8.77
CA LEU A 11 -11.77 37.74 8.54
C LEU A 11 -12.39 38.77 9.51
N ARG A 12 -12.02 38.74 10.79
CA ARG A 12 -12.49 39.74 11.78
C ARG A 12 -11.99 41.14 11.44
N LEU A 13 -10.75 41.29 10.99
CA LEU A 13 -10.21 42.59 10.57
C LEU A 13 -10.94 43.15 9.34
N LEU A 14 -11.21 42.29 8.35
CA LEU A 14 -12.03 42.66 7.19
C LEU A 14 -13.48 43.00 7.60
N GLN A 15 -14.05 42.30 8.58
CA GLN A 15 -15.39 42.59 9.13
C GLN A 15 -15.45 43.99 9.75
N THR A 16 -14.35 44.47 10.35
CA THR A 16 -14.24 45.84 10.88
C THR A 16 -14.01 46.91 9.81
N GLY A 17 -13.92 46.53 8.54
CA GLY A 17 -13.74 47.44 7.41
C GLY A 17 -12.29 47.76 7.07
N VAL A 18 -11.30 47.10 7.71
CA VAL A 18 -9.88 47.26 7.38
C VAL A 18 -9.58 46.45 6.12
N LYS A 19 -9.40 47.11 4.97
CA LYS A 19 -9.17 46.46 3.67
C LYS A 19 -7.74 46.57 3.13
N ASP A 20 -6.95 47.45 3.71
CA ASP A 20 -5.56 47.66 3.31
C ASP A 20 -4.66 46.53 3.82
N LEU A 21 -3.89 45.91 2.93
CA LEU A 21 -3.06 44.75 3.25
C LEU A 21 -1.98 45.07 4.29
N ASP A 22 -1.40 46.27 4.21
CA ASP A 22 -0.37 46.72 5.15
C ASP A 22 -0.98 47.00 6.54
N ALA A 23 -2.18 47.56 6.59
CA ALA A 23 -2.95 47.72 7.83
C ALA A 23 -3.36 46.36 8.45
N ILE A 24 -3.81 45.40 7.64
CA ILE A 24 -4.18 44.05 8.12
C ILE A 24 -2.95 43.33 8.67
N ALA A 25 -1.82 43.36 7.95
CA ALA A 25 -0.55 42.77 8.39
C ALA A 25 -0.11 43.33 9.74
N LYS A 26 -0.15 44.66 9.89
CA LYS A 26 0.22 45.35 11.13
C LYS A 26 -0.69 45.00 12.30
N LEU A 27 -2.02 44.94 12.09
CA LEU A 27 -3.00 44.68 13.15
C LEU A 27 -3.08 43.19 13.54
N SER A 28 -2.78 42.29 12.60
CA SER A 28 -2.73 40.84 12.85
C SER A 28 -1.36 40.34 13.32
N ALA A 29 -0.34 41.20 13.33
CA ALA A 29 1.06 40.83 13.55
C ALA A 29 1.56 39.74 12.57
N LEU A 30 1.03 39.73 11.35
CA LEU A 30 1.42 38.81 10.28
C LEU A 30 2.23 39.54 9.21
N ASP A 31 3.03 38.77 8.46
CA ASP A 31 3.71 39.30 7.28
C ASP A 31 2.71 39.62 6.15
N ARG A 32 2.98 40.68 5.39
CA ARG A 32 2.11 41.15 4.30
C ARG A 32 1.92 40.09 3.21
N GLN A 33 2.95 39.32 2.88
CA GLN A 33 2.86 38.24 1.89
C GLN A 33 2.01 37.09 2.42
N LEU A 34 2.07 36.80 3.72
CA LEU A 34 1.23 35.79 4.35
C LEU A 34 -0.25 36.21 4.34
N VAL A 35 -0.56 37.48 4.63
CA VAL A 35 -1.93 38.02 4.53
C VAL A 35 -2.44 37.91 3.09
N ALA A 36 -1.63 38.30 2.10
CA ALA A 36 -1.98 38.18 0.69
C ALA A 36 -2.21 36.71 0.26
N PHE A 37 -1.39 35.78 0.78
CA PHE A 37 -1.55 34.35 0.56
C PHE A 37 -2.87 33.83 1.15
N ILE A 38 -3.16 34.13 2.43
CA ILE A 38 -4.40 33.71 3.10
C ILE A 38 -5.62 34.22 2.31
N LEU A 39 -5.62 35.48 1.90
CA LEU A 39 -6.71 36.06 1.11
C LEU A 39 -6.89 35.34 -0.23
N ALA A 40 -5.82 35.19 -1.00
CA ALA A 40 -5.89 34.69 -2.38
C ALA A 40 -6.04 33.16 -2.48
N LYS A 41 -5.47 32.41 -1.53
CA LYS A 41 -5.39 30.94 -1.58
C LYS A 41 -6.31 30.23 -0.61
N GLU A 42 -6.80 30.91 0.42
CA GLU A 42 -7.65 30.29 1.43
C GLU A 42 -9.04 30.93 1.50
N LEU A 43 -9.14 32.25 1.61
CA LEU A 43 -10.42 32.94 1.84
C LEU A 43 -11.24 33.13 0.55
N GLN A 44 -10.62 33.60 -0.55
CA GLN A 44 -11.31 33.80 -1.84
C GLN A 44 -11.78 32.48 -2.48
N PRO A 45 -10.98 31.39 -2.52
CA PRO A 45 -11.45 30.12 -3.08
C PRO A 45 -12.64 29.52 -2.30
N ARG A 46 -12.73 29.80 -1.00
CA ARG A 46 -13.86 29.42 -0.14
C ARG A 46 -15.06 30.37 -0.23
N ARG A 47 -14.96 31.42 -1.04
CA ARG A 47 -15.96 32.50 -1.18
C ARG A 47 -16.29 33.21 0.13
N TRP A 48 -15.42 33.15 1.14
CA TRP A 48 -15.62 33.87 2.40
C TRP A 48 -15.41 35.38 2.24
N VAL A 49 -14.63 35.76 1.23
CA VAL A 49 -14.40 37.14 0.82
C VAL A 49 -14.51 37.25 -0.71
N ASP A 50 -14.96 38.40 -1.20
CA ASP A 50 -15.09 38.66 -2.63
C ASP A 50 -13.79 39.23 -3.26
N GLN A 51 -13.86 39.63 -4.53
CA GLN A 51 -12.72 40.21 -5.26
C GLN A 51 -12.30 41.60 -4.73
N ARG A 52 -13.15 42.25 -3.93
CA ARG A 52 -12.91 43.55 -3.28
C ARG A 52 -12.53 43.41 -1.81
N PHE A 53 -12.25 42.18 -1.37
CA PHE A 53 -11.99 41.80 0.02
C PHE A 53 -13.16 42.16 0.97
N GLU A 54 -14.39 42.14 0.48
CA GLU A 54 -15.59 42.28 1.30
C GLU A 54 -16.03 40.91 1.80
N LEU A 55 -16.43 40.83 3.07
CA LEU A 55 -16.99 39.61 3.64
C LEU A 55 -18.31 39.26 2.95
N THR A 56 -18.41 38.02 2.50
CA THR A 56 -19.67 37.48 1.99
C THR A 56 -20.53 36.94 3.13
N LYS A 57 -21.77 36.56 2.83
CA LYS A 57 -22.65 35.86 3.79
C LYS A 57 -22.01 34.58 4.35
N ASP A 58 -21.25 33.87 3.51
CA ASP A 58 -20.57 32.63 3.89
C ASP A 58 -19.37 32.90 4.82
N GLY A 59 -18.65 34.01 4.60
CA GLY A 59 -17.56 34.45 5.49
C GLY A 59 -18.05 34.87 6.88
N VAL A 60 -19.23 35.50 6.96
CA VAL A 60 -19.87 35.83 8.25
C VAL A 60 -20.33 34.55 8.97
N ALA A 61 -20.93 33.61 8.25
CA ALA A 61 -21.33 32.32 8.83
C ALA A 61 -20.12 31.50 9.32
N ALA A 62 -18.98 31.58 8.64
CA ALA A 62 -17.72 30.96 9.07
C ALA A 62 -17.18 31.55 10.38
N LEU A 63 -17.23 32.87 10.55
CA LEU A 63 -16.83 33.54 11.81
C LEU A 63 -17.74 33.19 13.00
N GLU A 64 -19.01 32.92 12.75
CA GLU A 64 -19.98 32.57 13.79
C GLU A 64 -19.96 31.08 14.17
N GLY A 65 -19.06 30.29 13.59
CA GLY A 65 -19.02 28.84 13.79
C GLY A 65 -20.24 28.11 13.20
N ARG A 66 -21.02 28.80 12.36
CA ARG A 66 -22.26 28.31 11.72
C ARG A 66 -22.04 27.85 10.27
N ALA A 67 -20.79 27.80 9.81
CA ALA A 67 -20.48 27.28 8.49
C ALA A 67 -20.81 25.79 8.43
N SER A 68 -22.00 25.48 7.90
CA SER A 68 -22.26 24.19 7.25
C SER A 68 -21.19 24.01 6.17
N SER A 69 -20.51 22.86 6.18
CA SER A 69 -19.61 22.42 5.10
C SER A 69 -20.42 22.06 3.84
N THR A 70 -21.32 22.94 3.42
CA THR A 70 -22.07 22.80 2.18
C THR A 70 -21.11 23.11 1.05
N GLY A 71 -20.75 22.06 0.33
CA GLY A 71 -19.68 22.04 -0.65
C GLY A 71 -19.88 23.07 -1.76
N ALA A 72 -18.78 23.72 -2.14
CA ALA A 72 -18.66 24.10 -3.54
C ALA A 72 -18.75 22.78 -4.33
N GLU A 73 -19.81 22.62 -5.12
CA GLU A 73 -19.89 21.54 -6.11
C GLU A 73 -18.61 21.58 -6.94
N ARG A 74 -17.86 20.47 -6.91
CA ARG A 74 -16.60 20.35 -7.65
C ARG A 74 -16.86 19.50 -8.87
N VAL A 75 -16.54 20.06 -10.03
CA VAL A 75 -16.51 19.31 -11.28
C VAL A 75 -15.21 18.54 -11.33
N MET A 76 -15.31 17.22 -11.47
CA MET A 76 -14.17 16.32 -11.56
C MET A 76 -14.38 15.30 -12.68
N PHE A 77 -13.28 14.87 -13.28
CA PHE A 77 -13.24 13.76 -14.21
C PHE A 77 -13.13 12.44 -13.45
N ALA A 78 -13.96 11.48 -13.85
CA ALA A 78 -13.87 10.08 -13.48
C ALA A 78 -13.46 9.26 -14.71
N PHE A 79 -12.72 8.18 -14.51
CA PHE A 79 -12.09 7.44 -15.60
C PHE A 79 -12.60 6.01 -15.63
N TRP A 80 -13.20 5.63 -16.75
CA TRP A 80 -13.57 4.24 -17.02
C TRP A 80 -12.49 3.58 -17.86
N ASP A 81 -11.86 2.54 -17.33
CA ASP A 81 -10.87 1.77 -18.07
C ASP A 81 -11.56 0.73 -18.97
N LEU A 82 -11.36 0.88 -20.28
CA LEU A 82 -11.89 -0.05 -21.28
C LEU A 82 -11.18 -1.41 -21.29
N VAL A 83 -9.95 -1.51 -20.78
CA VAL A 83 -9.17 -2.76 -20.75
C VAL A 83 -9.62 -3.66 -19.61
N SER A 84 -9.70 -3.13 -18.39
CA SER A 84 -10.18 -3.88 -17.22
C SER A 84 -11.69 -3.77 -16.97
N ALA A 85 -12.41 -2.96 -17.75
CA ALA A 85 -13.86 -2.73 -17.64
C ALA A 85 -14.30 -2.33 -16.23
N ARG A 86 -13.61 -1.33 -15.65
CA ARG A 86 -13.88 -0.83 -14.30
C ARG A 86 -13.65 0.67 -14.19
N TRP A 87 -14.22 1.28 -13.15
CA TRP A 87 -13.85 2.63 -12.73
C TRP A 87 -12.44 2.62 -12.14
N MET A 88 -11.62 3.55 -12.59
CA MET A 88 -10.35 3.81 -11.95
C MET A 88 -10.61 4.51 -10.61
N PRO A 89 -9.85 4.15 -9.56
CA PRO A 89 -10.20 4.50 -8.20
C PRO A 89 -9.70 5.90 -7.82
N PHE A 90 -9.97 6.94 -8.61
CA PHE A 90 -9.61 8.32 -8.25
C PHE A 90 -10.41 9.31 -9.11
N LEU A 91 -10.44 10.56 -8.68
CA LEU A 91 -11.03 11.69 -9.39
C LEU A 91 -9.97 12.74 -9.68
N SER A 92 -10.13 13.48 -10.77
CA SER A 92 -9.22 14.58 -11.11
C SER A 92 -9.99 15.81 -11.54
N GLU A 93 -9.71 16.97 -10.95
CA GLU A 93 -10.24 18.25 -11.44
C GLU A 93 -9.60 18.64 -12.79
N ARG A 94 -8.34 18.23 -13.00
CA ARG A 94 -7.56 18.51 -14.22
C ARG A 94 -6.66 17.31 -14.52
N PRO A 95 -7.04 16.42 -15.45
CA PRO A 95 -6.22 15.28 -15.81
C PRO A 95 -4.85 15.77 -16.31
N PRO A 96 -3.73 15.21 -15.83
CA PRO A 96 -2.43 15.54 -16.39
C PRO A 96 -2.35 15.05 -17.83
N GLU A 97 -2.08 15.97 -18.76
CA GLU A 97 -1.97 15.68 -20.20
C GLU A 97 -0.52 15.67 -20.65
N VAL A 98 -0.19 14.75 -21.56
CA VAL A 98 1.13 14.66 -22.21
C VAL A 98 0.96 14.72 -23.71
N PHE A 99 1.77 15.57 -24.35
CA PHE A 99 1.70 15.81 -25.78
C PHE A 99 2.89 15.18 -26.50
N PRO A 100 2.69 14.55 -27.68
CA PRO A 100 3.79 14.04 -28.48
C PRO A 100 4.60 15.19 -29.08
N ILE A 101 5.84 14.90 -29.47
CA ILE A 101 6.73 15.85 -30.15
C ILE A 101 6.14 16.27 -31.50
N ASP A 102 5.47 15.33 -32.17
CA ASP A 102 4.80 15.54 -33.46
C ASP A 102 3.41 14.90 -33.39
N GLU A 103 2.38 15.75 -33.36
CA GLU A 103 0.98 15.35 -33.31
C GLU A 103 0.47 14.76 -34.63
N SER A 104 1.15 15.03 -35.74
CA SER A 104 0.76 14.53 -37.06
C SER A 104 1.24 13.10 -37.35
N SER A 105 2.21 12.61 -36.57
CA SER A 105 2.79 11.28 -36.75
C SER A 105 1.81 10.18 -36.32
N PRO A 106 1.59 9.14 -37.14
CA PRO A 106 0.75 7.99 -36.77
C PRO A 106 1.34 7.17 -35.61
N ARG A 107 2.63 7.35 -35.32
CA ARG A 107 3.31 6.80 -34.14
C ARG A 107 3.82 7.95 -33.29
N PRO A 108 3.17 8.25 -32.15
CA PRO A 108 3.59 9.35 -31.30
C PRO A 108 4.95 9.04 -30.69
N ARG A 109 5.74 10.10 -30.53
CA ARG A 109 7.03 10.08 -29.85
C ARG A 109 7.01 11.13 -28.76
N PHE A 110 7.59 10.81 -27.62
CA PHE A 110 7.62 11.67 -26.43
C PHE A 110 9.05 11.86 -25.98
N LEU A 111 9.37 13.07 -25.51
CA LEU A 111 10.65 13.36 -24.86
C LEU A 111 10.58 12.90 -23.40
N VAL A 112 11.48 12.00 -23.01
CA VAL A 112 11.58 11.53 -21.63
C VAL A 112 12.41 12.50 -20.79
N ASP A 113 13.43 13.08 -21.40
CA ASP A 113 14.39 13.98 -20.76
C ASP A 113 14.86 15.03 -21.78
N ARG A 114 14.81 16.30 -21.35
CA ARG A 114 15.18 17.46 -22.17
C ARG A 114 16.69 17.60 -22.35
N ASP A 115 17.47 17.13 -21.38
CA ASP A 115 18.93 17.32 -21.37
C ASP A 115 19.63 16.23 -22.22
N SER A 116 19.13 14.99 -22.17
CA SER A 116 19.66 13.89 -23.00
C SER A 116 19.04 13.81 -24.40
N GLY A 117 17.92 14.51 -24.64
CA GLY A 117 17.16 14.43 -25.90
C GLY A 117 16.54 13.05 -26.15
N ARG A 118 16.48 12.19 -25.12
CA ARG A 118 16.02 10.79 -25.25
C ARG A 118 14.54 10.76 -25.56
N GLN A 119 14.19 10.09 -26.66
CA GLN A 119 12.81 9.91 -27.12
C GLN A 119 12.33 8.49 -26.88
N VAL A 120 11.04 8.36 -26.59
CA VAL A 120 10.34 7.08 -26.48
C VAL A 120 9.14 7.05 -27.41
N SER A 121 8.88 5.89 -28.00
CA SER A 121 7.65 5.62 -28.76
C SER A 121 6.89 4.49 -28.06
N PRO A 122 5.71 4.76 -27.47
CA PRO A 122 4.94 3.76 -26.74
C PRO A 122 4.28 2.76 -27.70
N PHE A 123 3.98 1.56 -27.19
CA PHE A 123 3.05 0.67 -27.86
C PHE A 123 1.63 1.20 -27.69
N ILE A 124 0.90 1.32 -28.80
CA ILE A 124 -0.47 1.79 -28.80
C ILE A 124 -1.41 0.59 -28.73
N LEU A 125 -2.04 0.40 -27.57
CA LEU A 125 -3.09 -0.61 -27.43
C LEU A 125 -4.27 -0.30 -28.36
N ARG A 126 -4.77 -1.36 -29.01
CA ARG A 126 -6.01 -1.29 -29.78
C ARG A 126 -7.17 -1.22 -28.81
N ARG A 127 -8.20 -0.45 -29.19
CA ARG A 127 -9.45 -0.43 -28.45
C ARG A 127 -10.03 -1.87 -28.45
N PRO A 128 -10.43 -2.43 -27.30
CA PRO A 128 -11.13 -3.70 -27.26
C PRO A 128 -12.36 -3.69 -28.17
N LYS A 129 -12.63 -4.82 -28.84
CA LYS A 129 -13.84 -4.96 -29.68
C LYS A 129 -15.05 -5.24 -28.79
N GLY A 130 -16.15 -4.52 -29.02
CA GLY A 130 -17.41 -4.65 -28.26
C GLY A 130 -17.84 -3.32 -27.63
N GLU A 131 -19.12 -3.21 -27.30
CA GLU A 131 -19.65 -2.08 -26.52
C GLU A 131 -19.33 -2.30 -25.03
N ILE A 132 -18.20 -1.76 -24.59
CA ILE A 132 -17.88 -1.64 -23.17
C ILE A 132 -18.27 -0.23 -22.74
N THR A 133 -19.45 -0.12 -22.13
CA THR A 133 -20.01 1.14 -21.64
C THR A 133 -19.72 1.30 -20.15
N ALA A 134 -19.41 2.53 -19.74
CA ALA A 134 -19.20 2.85 -18.34
C ALA A 134 -20.48 2.62 -17.52
N GLN A 135 -20.39 1.79 -16.50
CA GLN A 135 -21.51 1.49 -15.60
C GLN A 135 -21.58 2.58 -14.53
N ARG A 136 -22.37 3.64 -14.76
CA ARG A 136 -22.42 4.83 -13.89
C ARG A 136 -22.76 4.49 -12.44
N GLU A 137 -23.59 3.47 -12.23
CA GLU A 137 -24.05 3.00 -10.92
C GLU A 137 -22.91 2.42 -10.08
N THR A 138 -21.83 1.94 -10.72
CA THR A 138 -20.69 1.33 -10.04
C THR A 138 -19.60 2.33 -9.65
N LEU A 139 -19.72 3.60 -10.03
CA LEU A 139 -18.74 4.64 -9.70
C LEU A 139 -18.67 4.90 -8.20
N ALA A 140 -19.81 5.16 -7.55
CA ALA A 140 -19.84 5.46 -6.11
C ALA A 140 -19.31 4.29 -5.25
N PRO A 141 -19.67 3.02 -5.50
CA PRO A 141 -19.03 1.87 -4.86
C PRO A 141 -17.50 1.83 -5.05
N ALA A 142 -17.01 2.05 -6.28
CA ALA A 142 -15.57 2.01 -6.57
C ALA A 142 -14.80 3.12 -5.82
N LEU A 143 -15.35 4.34 -5.76
CA LEU A 143 -14.75 5.45 -5.02
C LEU A 143 -14.78 5.22 -3.50
N LYS A 144 -15.85 4.64 -2.96
CA LYS A 144 -15.92 4.25 -1.54
C LYS A 144 -14.87 3.21 -1.19
N GLN A 145 -14.70 2.19 -2.04
CA GLN A 145 -13.66 1.19 -1.84
C GLN A 145 -12.27 1.82 -1.84
N PHE A 146 -11.99 2.70 -2.81
CA PHE A 146 -10.72 3.40 -2.88
C PHE A 146 -10.43 4.24 -1.63
N GLN A 147 -11.41 5.01 -1.14
CA GLN A 147 -11.23 5.79 0.09
C GLN A 147 -10.94 4.91 1.29
N ARG A 148 -11.57 3.74 1.40
CA ARG A 148 -11.25 2.78 2.47
C ARG A 148 -9.83 2.26 2.36
N GLU A 149 -9.36 1.97 1.15
CA GLU A 149 -7.97 1.55 0.90
C GLU A 149 -6.97 2.67 1.22
N ARG A 150 -7.33 3.92 0.92
CA ARG A 150 -6.51 5.11 1.21
C ARG A 150 -6.46 5.45 2.70
N ALA A 151 -7.60 5.44 3.40
CA ALA A 151 -7.68 5.66 4.84
C ALA A 151 -6.89 4.61 5.65
N ARG A 152 -6.72 3.39 5.11
CA ARG A 152 -5.83 2.37 5.71
C ARG A 152 -4.35 2.66 5.52
N ALA A 153 -3.98 3.48 4.53
CA ALA A 153 -2.60 3.79 4.18
C ALA A 153 -2.14 5.17 4.69
N GLU A 154 -3.08 6.11 4.83
CA GLU A 154 -2.88 7.48 5.28
C GLU A 154 -3.85 7.68 6.44
N ASP A 155 -3.32 7.79 7.66
CA ASP A 155 -4.01 7.71 8.97
C ASP A 155 -4.99 8.89 9.25
N ASP A 156 -5.44 9.61 8.22
CA ASP A 156 -6.08 10.92 8.39
C ASP A 156 -7.01 11.37 7.22
N GLU A 157 -7.88 10.50 6.69
CA GLU A 157 -8.95 10.94 5.79
C GLU A 157 -10.36 10.52 6.24
N THR A 158 -11.22 11.51 6.50
CA THR A 158 -12.67 11.31 6.59
C THR A 158 -13.24 10.86 5.23
N PRO A 159 -14.07 9.79 5.18
CA PRO A 159 -14.71 9.36 3.96
C PRO A 159 -15.56 10.48 3.33
N GLY A 160 -15.44 10.65 2.01
CA GLY A 160 -16.29 11.56 1.25
C GLY A 160 -17.68 10.96 1.06
N ASP A 161 -18.71 11.79 1.17
CA ASP A 161 -20.06 11.38 0.80
C ASP A 161 -20.23 11.44 -0.73
N PHE A 162 -20.36 10.26 -1.33
CA PHE A 162 -20.56 10.09 -2.77
C PHE A 162 -22.03 9.86 -3.14
N ALA A 163 -22.97 9.96 -2.20
CA ALA A 163 -24.40 9.80 -2.49
C ALA A 163 -24.95 10.91 -3.40
N THR A 164 -24.25 12.04 -3.50
CA THR A 164 -24.65 13.23 -4.26
C THR A 164 -23.94 13.35 -5.62
N LEU A 165 -23.18 12.34 -6.05
CA LEU A 165 -22.49 12.37 -7.35
C LEU A 165 -23.48 12.48 -8.51
N GLN A 166 -23.24 13.45 -9.38
CA GLN A 166 -24.00 13.65 -10.61
C GLN A 166 -23.05 13.68 -11.81
N PHE A 167 -23.44 12.98 -12.88
CA PHE A 167 -22.74 13.07 -14.15
C PHE A 167 -23.25 14.30 -14.91
N LEU A 168 -22.33 15.17 -15.33
CA LEU A 168 -22.67 16.38 -16.09
C LEU A 168 -22.78 16.12 -17.59
N ASP A 169 -22.02 15.13 -18.10
CA ASP A 169 -22.00 14.77 -19.51
C ASP A 169 -22.74 13.44 -19.75
N ASP A 170 -23.48 13.36 -20.86
CA ASP A 170 -24.16 12.13 -21.28
C ASP A 170 -23.24 11.19 -22.07
N ALA A 171 -22.25 11.73 -22.77
CA ALA A 171 -21.31 10.97 -23.59
C ALA A 171 -19.90 10.95 -22.96
N PRO A 172 -19.24 9.77 -22.85
CA PRO A 172 -17.88 9.71 -22.36
C PRO A 172 -16.90 10.30 -23.38
N GLN A 173 -15.89 11.00 -22.88
CA GLN A 173 -14.74 11.41 -23.68
C GLN A 173 -13.72 10.27 -23.74
N PHE A 174 -13.19 9.98 -24.92
CA PHE A 174 -12.19 8.92 -25.10
C PHE A 174 -10.79 9.51 -25.07
N GLY A 175 -9.96 8.97 -24.19
CA GLY A 175 -8.54 9.30 -24.09
C GLY A 175 -7.66 8.06 -24.15
N ARG A 176 -6.34 8.28 -24.26
CA ARG A 176 -5.33 7.25 -24.03
C ARG A 176 -4.58 7.60 -22.77
N VAL A 177 -4.28 6.57 -21.98
CA VAL A 177 -3.55 6.72 -20.73
C VAL A 177 -2.14 6.17 -20.91
N TRP A 178 -1.15 6.91 -20.41
CA TRP A 178 0.24 6.46 -20.39
C TRP A 178 0.44 5.47 -19.24
N LEU A 179 0.94 4.28 -19.56
CA LEU A 179 1.27 3.24 -18.59
C LEU A 179 2.73 2.83 -18.76
N GLN A 180 3.41 2.60 -17.64
CA GLN A 180 4.75 2.03 -17.62
C GLN A 180 4.65 0.56 -17.24
N ALA A 181 5.10 -0.31 -18.13
CA ALA A 181 5.41 -1.69 -17.78
C ALA A 181 6.87 -1.75 -17.34
N PHE A 182 7.15 -2.55 -16.32
CA PHE A 182 8.50 -2.71 -15.77
C PHE A 182 8.67 -4.10 -15.18
N ALA A 183 9.91 -4.62 -15.16
CA ALA A 183 10.25 -5.85 -14.45
C ALA A 183 10.93 -5.49 -13.13
N VAL A 184 10.69 -6.30 -12.10
CA VAL A 184 11.38 -6.19 -10.81
C VAL A 184 12.00 -7.55 -10.53
N ASP A 185 13.32 -7.58 -10.35
CA ASP A 185 14.04 -8.81 -10.06
C ASP A 185 13.49 -9.46 -8.79
N GLY A 186 13.01 -10.70 -8.92
CA GLY A 186 12.42 -11.44 -7.81
C GLY A 186 10.92 -11.21 -7.55
N ASP A 187 10.21 -10.47 -8.41
CA ASP A 187 8.74 -10.44 -8.36
C ASP A 187 8.13 -11.77 -8.86
N LEU A 188 6.95 -12.15 -8.35
CA LEU A 188 6.24 -13.37 -8.80
C LEU A 188 5.83 -13.27 -10.27
N HIS A 189 5.55 -12.06 -10.72
CA HIS A 189 5.12 -11.80 -12.08
C HIS A 189 6.31 -11.34 -12.92
N PRO A 190 6.42 -11.83 -14.18
CA PRO A 190 7.53 -11.48 -15.05
C PRO A 190 7.62 -9.97 -15.32
N TRP A 191 6.49 -9.27 -15.19
CA TRP A 191 6.40 -7.83 -15.33
C TRP A 191 5.23 -7.28 -14.51
N LEU A 192 5.35 -6.01 -14.14
CA LEU A 192 4.38 -5.20 -13.42
C LEU A 192 3.97 -4.00 -14.27
N VAL A 193 2.91 -3.31 -13.85
CA VAL A 193 2.37 -2.14 -14.54
C VAL A 193 2.10 -1.05 -13.53
N SER A 194 2.54 0.18 -13.81
CA SER A 194 2.28 1.35 -12.98
C SER A 194 0.79 1.69 -12.92
N ASN A 195 0.31 2.17 -11.78
CA ASN A 195 -0.94 2.90 -11.75
C ASN A 195 -0.74 4.28 -12.44
N PRO A 196 -1.56 4.64 -13.46
CA PRO A 196 -1.34 5.86 -14.22
C PRO A 196 -1.46 7.17 -13.43
N PHE A 197 -2.08 7.12 -12.25
CA PHE A 197 -2.26 8.29 -11.37
C PHE A 197 -1.47 8.13 -10.06
N ARG A 198 -0.80 6.99 -9.87
CA ARG A 198 0.16 6.71 -8.81
C ARG A 198 1.32 5.90 -9.38
N PRO A 199 2.19 6.53 -10.19
CA PRO A 199 3.23 5.82 -10.93
C PRO A 199 4.26 5.11 -10.02
N ASP A 200 4.27 5.43 -8.73
CA ASP A 200 5.08 4.80 -7.69
C ASP A 200 4.60 3.40 -7.28
N ARG A 201 3.37 2.99 -7.65
CA ARG A 201 2.81 1.69 -7.24
C ARG A 201 2.38 0.81 -8.42
N PRO A 202 2.66 -0.50 -8.38
CA PRO A 202 2.13 -1.44 -9.35
C PRO A 202 0.61 -1.65 -9.16
N ASP A 203 -0.14 -1.69 -10.26
CA ASP A 203 -1.58 -1.98 -10.28
C ASP A 203 -1.80 -3.44 -10.71
N ARG A 204 -2.07 -4.30 -9.72
CA ARG A 204 -2.30 -5.75 -9.92
C ARG A 204 -3.44 -6.01 -10.92
N THR A 205 -4.58 -5.36 -10.75
CA THR A 205 -5.75 -5.62 -11.57
C THR A 205 -5.54 -5.15 -13.02
N MET A 206 -4.84 -4.02 -13.20
CA MET A 206 -4.42 -3.57 -14.53
C MET A 206 -3.47 -4.58 -15.18
N ARG A 207 -2.50 -5.11 -14.42
CA ARG A 207 -1.59 -6.17 -14.90
C ARG A 207 -2.36 -7.43 -15.34
N GLU A 208 -3.31 -7.90 -14.55
CA GLU A 208 -4.13 -9.08 -14.88
C GLU A 208 -4.97 -8.85 -16.15
N ALA A 209 -5.55 -7.66 -16.32
CA ALA A 209 -6.30 -7.30 -17.52
C ALA A 209 -5.39 -7.20 -18.76
N LEU A 210 -4.23 -6.55 -18.63
CA LEU A 210 -3.25 -6.46 -19.71
C LEU A 210 -2.64 -7.81 -20.06
N THR A 211 -2.41 -8.70 -19.10
CA THR A 211 -1.90 -10.06 -19.35
C THR A 211 -2.79 -10.82 -20.34
N ARG A 212 -4.12 -10.70 -20.21
CA ARG A 212 -5.07 -11.29 -21.17
C ARG A 212 -4.94 -10.69 -22.57
N LEU A 213 -4.65 -9.39 -22.67
CA LEU A 213 -4.42 -8.74 -23.97
C LEU A 213 -3.08 -9.15 -24.59
N VAL A 214 -2.03 -9.28 -23.77
CA VAL A 214 -0.70 -9.75 -24.22
C VAL A 214 -0.81 -11.14 -24.82
N GLN A 215 -1.49 -12.07 -24.13
CA GLN A 215 -1.71 -13.44 -24.61
C GLN A 215 -2.52 -13.51 -25.92
N ALA A 216 -3.31 -12.47 -26.22
CA ALA A 216 -4.15 -12.40 -27.41
C ALA A 216 -3.51 -11.63 -28.60
N ASP A 217 -2.43 -10.88 -28.38
CA ASP A 217 -1.76 -10.05 -29.39
C ASP A 217 -0.25 -10.29 -29.37
N SER A 218 0.22 -11.17 -30.26
CA SER A 218 1.63 -11.56 -30.36
C SER A 218 2.57 -10.36 -30.60
N ARG A 219 2.09 -9.27 -31.21
CA ARG A 219 2.91 -8.06 -31.43
C ARG A 219 3.15 -7.30 -30.14
N LEU A 220 2.15 -7.29 -29.24
CA LEU A 220 2.28 -6.67 -27.93
C LEU A 220 3.19 -7.51 -27.04
N GLU A 221 3.06 -8.83 -27.10
CA GLU A 221 3.95 -9.77 -26.42
C GLU A 221 5.41 -9.59 -26.85
N ASP A 222 5.67 -9.62 -28.17
CA ASP A 222 7.01 -9.39 -28.72
C ASP A 222 7.59 -8.04 -28.27
N TRP A 223 6.77 -6.98 -28.32
CA TRP A 223 7.19 -5.63 -27.96
C TRP A 223 7.53 -5.52 -26.46
N LEU A 224 6.74 -6.12 -25.58
CA LEU A 224 6.99 -6.13 -24.15
C LEU A 224 8.24 -6.94 -23.81
N SER A 225 8.35 -8.15 -24.37
CA SER A 225 9.47 -9.05 -24.09
C SER A 225 10.82 -8.45 -24.49
N GLN A 226 10.89 -7.81 -25.67
CA GLN A 226 12.10 -7.12 -26.12
C GLN A 226 12.51 -5.93 -25.23
N ARG A 227 11.54 -5.16 -24.72
CA ARG A 227 11.83 -3.90 -23.99
C ARG A 227 12.04 -4.06 -22.50
N LEU A 228 11.42 -5.07 -21.91
CA LEU A 228 11.62 -5.41 -20.51
C LEU A 228 12.79 -6.37 -20.30
N PHE A 229 13.50 -6.72 -21.39
CA PHE A 229 14.49 -7.78 -21.37
C PHE A 229 13.94 -9.04 -20.69
N LEU A 230 12.66 -9.36 -20.94
CA LEU A 230 12.12 -10.69 -20.67
C LEU A 230 12.80 -11.57 -21.71
N ARG A 231 14.02 -11.99 -21.40
CA ARG A 231 15.02 -12.46 -22.35
C ARG A 231 14.40 -13.46 -23.33
N PRO A 232 14.36 -13.15 -24.64
CA PRO A 232 14.13 -14.15 -25.65
C PRO A 232 15.48 -14.72 -26.05
N ASP A 233 16.03 -15.66 -25.27
CA ASP A 233 17.07 -16.54 -25.79
C ASP A 233 16.82 -17.98 -25.35
N THR A 234 16.47 -18.79 -26.34
CA THR A 234 16.20 -20.23 -26.35
C THR A 234 14.88 -20.70 -25.71
N ALA A 235 14.07 -21.38 -26.52
CA ALA A 235 12.93 -22.17 -26.07
C ALA A 235 13.31 -23.20 -24.97
N CYS A 236 14.59 -23.53 -24.83
CA CYS A 236 15.13 -24.35 -23.74
C CYS A 236 15.15 -23.61 -22.40
N GLU A 237 15.55 -22.33 -22.36
CA GLU A 237 15.54 -21.52 -21.12
C GLU A 237 14.12 -21.07 -20.73
N GLN A 238 13.20 -20.90 -21.68
CA GLN A 238 11.78 -20.65 -21.37
C GLN A 238 11.12 -21.86 -20.72
N ASP A 239 11.40 -23.07 -21.23
CA ASP A 239 10.97 -24.31 -20.58
C ASP A 239 11.62 -24.48 -19.20
N GLU A 240 12.89 -24.12 -19.03
CA GLU A 240 13.56 -24.17 -17.72
C GLU A 240 13.04 -23.10 -16.74
N ALA A 241 12.79 -21.87 -17.18
CA ALA A 241 12.26 -20.79 -16.34
C ALA A 241 10.79 -21.05 -15.97
N LEU A 242 9.99 -21.54 -16.91
CA LEU A 242 8.63 -22.01 -16.65
C LEU A 242 8.68 -23.22 -15.71
N SER A 243 9.57 -24.19 -15.94
CA SER A 243 9.76 -25.32 -15.05
C SER A 243 10.22 -24.89 -13.65
N ALA A 244 11.11 -23.92 -13.54
CA ALA A 244 11.55 -23.36 -12.25
C ALA A 244 10.40 -22.64 -11.55
N THR A 245 9.57 -21.91 -12.29
CA THR A 245 8.37 -21.25 -11.76
C THR A 245 7.33 -22.29 -11.29
N LEU A 246 7.09 -23.34 -12.07
CA LEU A 246 6.18 -24.43 -11.72
C LEU A 246 6.70 -25.24 -10.52
N ARG A 247 8.01 -25.49 -10.45
CA ARG A 247 8.65 -26.14 -9.30
C ARG A 247 8.53 -25.29 -8.05
N LEU A 248 8.81 -23.99 -8.15
CA LEU A 248 8.62 -23.06 -7.04
C LEU A 248 7.16 -23.03 -6.60
N GLU A 249 6.22 -22.95 -7.53
CA GLU A 249 4.78 -22.93 -7.23
C GLU A 249 4.33 -24.25 -6.57
N ALA A 250 4.90 -25.38 -6.98
CA ALA A 250 4.69 -26.67 -6.34
C ALA A 250 5.27 -26.68 -4.92
N GLU A 251 6.52 -26.25 -4.71
CA GLU A 251 7.15 -26.13 -3.39
C GLU A 251 6.36 -25.20 -2.46
N VAL A 252 5.87 -24.06 -2.97
CA VAL A 252 5.01 -23.15 -2.20
C VAL A 252 3.71 -23.86 -1.82
N SER A 253 3.09 -24.57 -2.77
CA SER A 253 1.83 -25.28 -2.53
C SER A 253 1.96 -26.45 -1.55
N GLU A 254 3.15 -27.04 -1.43
CA GLU A 254 3.47 -28.02 -0.38
C GLU A 254 3.56 -27.39 1.01
N LEU A 255 3.99 -26.12 1.12
CA LEU A 255 4.09 -25.42 2.39
C LEU A 255 2.75 -24.77 2.79
N ILE A 256 2.04 -24.21 1.82
CA ILE A 256 0.80 -23.47 2.00
C ILE A 256 -0.14 -23.72 0.81
N PRO A 257 -1.30 -24.36 1.01
CA PRO A 257 -2.21 -24.69 -0.08
C PRO A 257 -2.80 -23.40 -0.70
N PRO A 258 -3.18 -23.44 -2.00
CA PRO A 258 -3.89 -22.34 -2.64
C PRO A 258 -5.17 -22.00 -1.88
N SER A 259 -5.46 -20.72 -1.67
CA SER A 259 -6.65 -20.28 -0.94
C SER A 259 -7.35 -19.11 -1.62
N HIS A 260 -8.64 -18.97 -1.35
CA HIS A 260 -9.39 -17.77 -1.73
C HIS A 260 -9.38 -16.71 -0.62
N ASP A 261 -8.85 -17.03 0.57
CA ASP A 261 -8.69 -16.07 1.66
C ASP A 261 -7.52 -15.12 1.35
N PRO A 262 -7.78 -13.80 1.20
CA PRO A 262 -6.73 -12.82 0.92
C PRO A 262 -5.58 -12.81 1.95
N ALA A 263 -5.86 -13.16 3.21
CA ALA A 263 -4.84 -13.23 4.25
C ALA A 263 -3.91 -14.44 4.07
N VAL A 264 -4.46 -15.59 3.64
CA VAL A 264 -3.66 -16.78 3.31
C VAL A 264 -2.83 -16.53 2.05
N GLU A 265 -3.40 -15.88 1.04
CA GLU A 265 -2.66 -15.51 -0.18
C GLU A 265 -1.51 -14.54 0.11
N LEU A 266 -1.65 -13.62 1.08
CA LEU A 266 -0.55 -12.76 1.50
C LEU A 266 0.61 -13.57 2.13
N VAL A 267 0.30 -14.56 2.98
CA VAL A 267 1.31 -15.49 3.53
C VAL A 267 1.99 -16.26 2.39
N ARG A 268 1.20 -16.71 1.40
CA ARG A 268 1.69 -17.43 0.23
C ARG A 268 2.64 -16.60 -0.61
N GLU A 269 2.30 -15.34 -0.87
CA GLU A 269 3.16 -14.41 -1.61
C GLU A 269 4.52 -14.21 -0.92
N TYR A 270 4.54 -13.99 0.40
CA TYR A 270 5.80 -13.86 1.15
C TYR A 270 6.58 -15.17 1.21
N THR A 271 5.92 -16.31 1.36
CA THR A 271 6.54 -17.64 1.33
C THR A 271 7.28 -17.88 0.03
N ALA A 272 6.65 -17.57 -1.10
CA ALA A 272 7.26 -17.69 -2.42
C ALA A 272 8.45 -16.75 -2.63
N ARG A 273 8.42 -15.54 -2.06
CA ARG A 273 9.58 -14.61 -2.08
C ARG A 273 10.75 -15.16 -1.26
N VAL A 274 10.48 -15.66 -0.05
CA VAL A 274 11.50 -16.23 0.84
C VAL A 274 12.14 -17.47 0.21
N LEU A 275 11.35 -18.39 -0.36
CA LEU A 275 11.86 -19.57 -1.06
C LEU A 275 12.83 -19.20 -2.18
N ARG A 276 12.46 -18.25 -3.04
CA ARG A 276 13.32 -17.81 -4.15
C ARG A 276 14.62 -17.19 -3.67
N LEU A 277 14.55 -16.30 -2.67
CA LEU A 277 15.73 -15.67 -2.10
C LEU A 277 16.65 -16.72 -1.44
N ALA A 278 16.07 -17.70 -0.74
CA ALA A 278 16.84 -18.81 -0.17
C ALA A 278 17.50 -19.68 -1.26
N GLN A 279 16.78 -20.04 -2.33
CA GLN A 279 17.34 -20.79 -3.46
C GLN A 279 18.47 -20.01 -4.16
N ARG A 280 18.28 -18.71 -4.42
CA ARG A 280 19.32 -17.83 -5.01
C ARG A 280 20.55 -17.78 -4.11
N LEU A 281 20.36 -17.48 -2.83
CA LEU A 281 21.44 -17.44 -1.84
C LEU A 281 22.13 -18.79 -1.67
N ARG A 282 21.51 -19.93 -1.98
CA ARG A 282 22.15 -21.26 -2.00
C ARG A 282 22.97 -21.50 -3.27
N ASN A 283 22.52 -20.98 -4.41
CA ASN A 283 23.15 -21.24 -5.70
C ASN A 283 24.29 -20.26 -6.01
N ASP A 284 24.24 -19.03 -5.50
CA ASP A 284 25.26 -18.03 -5.77
C ASP A 284 26.56 -18.29 -4.98
N ALA A 285 27.69 -18.19 -5.69
CA ALA A 285 29.01 -18.33 -5.08
C ALA A 285 29.33 -17.16 -4.13
N VAL A 286 28.89 -15.94 -4.50
CA VAL A 286 29.05 -14.72 -3.70
C VAL A 286 27.69 -14.01 -3.63
N PRO A 287 27.00 -14.02 -2.47
CA PRO A 287 25.70 -13.38 -2.36
C PRO A 287 25.82 -11.86 -2.36
N LEU A 288 24.91 -11.20 -3.09
CA LEU A 288 24.81 -9.74 -3.08
C LEU A 288 24.29 -9.23 -1.73
N PRO A 289 24.81 -8.11 -1.19
CA PRO A 289 24.30 -7.51 0.04
C PRO A 289 22.81 -7.19 0.01
N GLU A 290 22.28 -6.85 -1.15
CA GLU A 290 20.87 -6.55 -1.39
C GLU A 290 19.99 -7.80 -1.27
N ASP A 291 20.46 -8.95 -1.79
CA ASP A 291 19.76 -10.22 -1.65
C ASP A 291 19.73 -10.68 -0.19
N LEU A 292 20.84 -10.51 0.54
CA LEU A 292 20.89 -10.82 1.97
C LEU A 292 19.90 -9.95 2.77
N SER A 293 19.85 -8.65 2.46
CA SER A 293 18.94 -7.71 3.14
C SER A 293 17.49 -8.04 2.82
N SER A 294 17.18 -8.31 1.55
CA SER A 294 15.85 -8.68 1.09
C SER A 294 15.38 -9.99 1.71
N ALA A 295 16.25 -10.99 1.81
CA ALA A 295 15.93 -12.27 2.42
C ALA A 295 15.55 -12.10 3.90
N VAL A 296 16.28 -11.29 4.66
CA VAL A 296 15.95 -11.02 6.07
C VAL A 296 14.63 -10.26 6.20
N VAL A 297 14.41 -9.21 5.39
CA VAL A 297 13.17 -8.43 5.44
C VAL A 297 11.97 -9.30 5.10
N HIS A 298 12.02 -10.04 3.99
CA HIS A 298 10.93 -10.88 3.55
C HIS A 298 10.67 -12.09 4.46
N SER A 299 11.70 -12.65 5.10
CA SER A 299 11.52 -13.69 6.13
C SER A 299 10.77 -13.16 7.34
N GLY A 300 11.08 -11.93 7.78
CA GLY A 300 10.34 -11.25 8.83
C GLY A 300 8.89 -10.94 8.42
N SER A 301 8.67 -10.42 7.23
CA SER A 301 7.32 -10.15 6.70
C SER A 301 6.49 -11.43 6.52
N CYS A 302 7.12 -12.54 6.17
CA CYS A 302 6.47 -13.85 6.08
C CYS A 302 5.90 -14.29 7.44
N LEU A 303 6.71 -14.20 8.51
CA LEU A 303 6.27 -14.48 9.88
C LEU A 303 5.19 -13.50 10.36
N GLU A 304 5.29 -12.22 9.99
CA GLU A 304 4.25 -11.23 10.34
C GLU A 304 2.93 -11.54 9.64
N ALA A 305 2.94 -11.80 8.34
CA ALA A 305 1.74 -12.17 7.59
C ALA A 305 1.08 -13.45 8.18
N LEU A 306 1.90 -14.43 8.58
CA LEU A 306 1.42 -15.65 9.24
C LEU A 306 0.66 -15.32 10.54
N LEU A 307 1.24 -14.47 11.39
CA LEU A 307 0.62 -14.07 12.67
C LEU A 307 -0.62 -13.19 12.46
N GLN A 308 -0.62 -12.34 11.44
CA GLN A 308 -1.79 -11.54 11.06
C GLN A 308 -2.97 -12.43 10.63
N TRP A 309 -2.68 -13.45 9.83
CA TRP A 309 -3.68 -14.46 9.44
C TRP A 309 -4.16 -15.26 10.67
N MET A 310 -3.27 -15.65 11.58
CA MET A 310 -3.68 -16.33 12.82
C MET A 310 -4.64 -15.46 13.65
N LEU A 311 -4.35 -14.17 13.82
CA LEU A 311 -5.21 -13.24 14.55
C LEU A 311 -6.54 -12.92 13.82
N LEU A 312 -6.62 -13.19 12.51
CA LEU A 312 -7.88 -13.16 11.78
C LEU A 312 -8.74 -14.39 12.08
N ARG A 313 -8.12 -15.57 12.08
CA ARG A 313 -8.81 -16.85 12.23
C ARG A 313 -9.13 -17.19 13.69
N TRP A 314 -8.27 -16.78 14.61
CA TRP A 314 -8.41 -16.89 16.05
C TRP A 314 -8.22 -15.50 16.69
N PRO A 315 -9.25 -14.64 16.60
CA PRO A 315 -9.17 -13.28 17.08
C PRO A 315 -8.98 -13.26 18.59
N ALA A 316 -8.13 -12.35 19.04
CA ALA A 316 -7.97 -12.04 20.46
C ALA A 316 -9.11 -11.13 20.95
N ASP A 317 -9.72 -11.45 22.09
CA ASP A 317 -10.64 -10.54 22.79
C ASP A 317 -9.86 -9.53 23.65
N ALA A 318 -9.19 -8.61 22.95
CA ALA A 318 -8.40 -7.56 23.57
C ALA A 318 -9.19 -6.65 24.52
N ALA A 319 -10.53 -6.63 24.43
CA ALA A 319 -11.39 -5.86 25.34
C ALA A 319 -11.40 -6.44 26.76
N GLN A 320 -11.07 -7.71 26.93
CA GLN A 320 -10.96 -8.36 28.24
C GLN A 320 -9.59 -8.15 28.90
N TRP A 321 -8.60 -7.64 28.15
CA TRP A 321 -7.25 -7.41 28.68
C TRP A 321 -7.16 -6.05 29.38
N PRO A 322 -6.37 -5.92 30.46
CA PRO A 322 -6.15 -4.64 31.09
C PRO A 322 -5.49 -3.64 30.13
N GLU A 323 -5.86 -2.36 30.21
CA GLU A 323 -5.31 -1.32 29.33
C GLU A 323 -3.79 -1.13 29.49
N ARG A 324 -3.26 -1.45 30.67
CA ARG A 324 -1.84 -1.31 31.02
C ARG A 324 -1.35 -2.54 31.75
N TRP A 325 -0.17 -3.01 31.33
CA TRP A 325 0.58 -4.01 32.05
C TRP A 325 2.09 -3.76 31.99
N GLY A 326 2.79 -4.25 33.01
CA GLY A 326 4.25 -4.28 33.09
C GLY A 326 4.83 -5.64 32.69
N ARG A 327 6.17 -5.70 32.62
CA ARG A 327 6.89 -6.94 32.26
C ARG A 327 6.55 -8.12 33.18
N ARG A 328 6.36 -7.85 34.47
CA ARG A 328 6.04 -8.88 35.47
C ARG A 328 4.67 -9.52 35.24
N GLU A 329 3.67 -8.73 34.86
CA GLU A 329 2.32 -9.20 34.59
C GLU A 329 2.29 -10.01 33.29
N LEU A 330 2.90 -9.50 32.23
CA LEU A 330 2.98 -10.23 30.95
C LEU A 330 3.74 -11.56 31.12
N LYS A 331 4.79 -11.57 31.93
CA LYS A 331 5.52 -12.81 32.28
C LYS A 331 4.65 -13.80 33.06
N ALA A 332 3.76 -13.33 33.93
CA ALA A 332 2.82 -14.20 34.64
C ALA A 332 1.82 -14.81 33.65
N TRP A 333 1.27 -14.02 32.73
CA TRP A 333 0.38 -14.55 31.68
C TRP A 333 1.07 -15.58 30.80
N PHE A 334 2.33 -15.37 30.42
CA PHE A 334 3.11 -16.37 29.68
C PHE A 334 3.28 -17.70 30.41
N ALA A 335 3.31 -17.69 31.76
CA ALA A 335 3.38 -18.91 32.54
C ALA A 335 2.04 -19.67 32.58
N ASP A 336 0.93 -18.96 32.39
CA ASP A 336 -0.43 -19.50 32.46
C ASP A 336 -0.98 -19.91 31.06
N LEU A 337 -0.23 -19.67 29.98
CA LEU A 337 -0.67 -20.01 28.63
C LEU A 337 -0.94 -21.52 28.46
N PRO A 338 -2.04 -21.91 27.78
CA PRO A 338 -2.40 -23.32 27.56
C PRO A 338 -1.59 -23.95 26.40
N LEU A 339 -0.25 -23.93 26.51
CA LEU A 339 0.67 -24.51 25.53
C LEU A 339 1.07 -25.93 25.95
N ALA A 340 1.31 -26.80 24.96
CA ALA A 340 1.84 -28.14 25.18
C ALA A 340 3.25 -28.10 25.81
N GLU A 341 4.06 -27.11 25.42
CA GLU A 341 5.36 -26.82 26.02
C GLU A 341 5.40 -25.38 26.55
N PRO A 342 5.77 -25.17 27.82
CA PRO A 342 5.95 -23.83 28.37
C PRO A 342 6.99 -23.01 27.60
N LEU A 343 6.81 -21.69 27.56
CA LEU A 343 7.78 -20.80 26.93
C LEU A 343 9.14 -20.84 27.64
N SER A 344 10.20 -21.02 26.87
CA SER A 344 11.58 -20.98 27.32
C SER A 344 11.98 -19.59 27.82
N THR A 345 13.01 -19.53 28.68
CA THR A 345 13.54 -18.28 29.22
C THR A 345 13.97 -17.28 28.14
N SER A 346 14.52 -17.75 27.02
CA SER A 346 14.90 -16.90 25.88
C SER A 346 13.67 -16.28 25.21
N CYS A 347 12.61 -17.07 25.00
CA CYS A 347 11.34 -16.61 24.46
C CYS A 347 10.67 -15.57 25.34
N VAL A 348 10.54 -15.87 26.64
CA VAL A 348 9.99 -14.93 27.62
C VAL A 348 10.77 -13.62 27.62
N ARG A 349 12.11 -13.66 27.68
CA ARG A 349 12.95 -12.44 27.64
C ARG A 349 12.77 -11.64 26.35
N ALA A 350 12.55 -12.31 25.22
CA ALA A 350 12.37 -11.64 23.94
C ALA A 350 11.04 -10.91 23.82
N LEU A 351 10.01 -11.36 24.56
CA LEU A 351 8.62 -10.91 24.47
C LEU A 351 8.13 -10.10 25.68
N GLU A 352 8.70 -10.27 26.87
CA GLU A 352 8.22 -9.65 28.12
C GLU A 352 8.29 -8.12 28.12
N ALA A 353 9.05 -7.53 27.20
CA ALA A 353 9.21 -6.08 27.05
C ALA A 353 8.18 -5.43 26.10
N GLN A 354 7.24 -6.20 25.51
CA GLN A 354 6.21 -5.61 24.65
C GLN A 354 5.26 -4.72 25.46
N SER A 355 4.99 -3.51 24.95
CA SER A 355 4.09 -2.56 25.61
C SER A 355 2.63 -2.97 25.44
N SER A 356 1.78 -2.68 26.44
CA SER A 356 0.35 -2.99 26.37
C SER A 356 -0.31 -2.36 25.15
N LYS A 357 -0.02 -1.08 24.87
CA LYS A 357 -0.52 -0.36 23.70
C LYS A 357 -0.22 -1.11 22.39
N THR A 358 1.03 -1.52 22.18
CA THR A 358 1.45 -2.20 20.95
C THR A 358 0.77 -3.55 20.79
N VAL A 359 0.62 -4.32 21.87
CA VAL A 359 -0.04 -5.64 21.82
C VAL A 359 -1.54 -5.51 21.61
N LEU A 360 -2.20 -4.55 22.27
CA LEU A 360 -3.62 -4.24 22.06
C LEU A 360 -3.88 -3.84 20.60
N GLN A 361 -3.04 -2.97 20.03
CA GLN A 361 -3.10 -2.62 18.60
C GLN A 361 -2.81 -3.82 17.69
N ALA A 362 -1.91 -4.71 18.09
CA ALA A 362 -1.61 -5.91 17.31
C ALA A 362 -2.83 -6.84 17.24
N ALA A 363 -3.58 -6.97 18.35
CA ALA A 363 -4.81 -7.75 18.39
C ALA A 363 -5.94 -7.13 17.54
N SER A 364 -6.14 -5.81 17.59
CA SER A 364 -7.23 -5.15 16.87
C SER A 364 -6.90 -4.86 15.40
N GLU A 365 -5.81 -4.14 15.16
CA GLU A 365 -5.42 -3.59 13.85
C GLU A 365 -4.52 -4.55 13.05
N ARG A 366 -3.82 -5.48 13.73
CA ARG A 366 -2.89 -6.46 13.12
C ARG A 366 -1.74 -5.84 12.32
N ASN A 367 -1.53 -4.52 12.39
CA ASN A 367 -0.46 -3.81 11.69
C ASN A 367 0.68 -3.42 12.64
N GLN A 368 1.17 -4.39 13.42
CA GLN A 368 2.21 -4.17 14.43
C GLN A 368 3.41 -5.09 14.20
N PRO A 369 4.58 -4.82 14.81
CA PRO A 369 5.76 -5.65 14.64
C PRO A 369 5.54 -7.10 15.10
N MET A 370 6.25 -8.04 14.47
CA MET A 370 6.19 -9.49 14.72
C MET A 370 6.08 -9.88 16.20
N LYS A 371 6.88 -9.27 17.09
CA LYS A 371 6.84 -9.60 18.52
C LYS A 371 5.50 -9.28 19.17
N ALA A 372 4.89 -8.14 18.82
CA ALA A 372 3.60 -7.75 19.35
C ALA A 372 2.48 -8.64 18.79
N LEU A 373 2.54 -8.96 17.50
CA LEU A 373 1.62 -9.92 16.86
C LEU A 373 1.71 -11.30 17.51
N LEU A 374 2.92 -11.79 17.78
CA LEU A 374 3.11 -13.08 18.44
C LEU A 374 2.57 -13.07 19.86
N VAL A 375 2.78 -11.99 20.64
CA VAL A 375 2.19 -11.89 21.98
C VAL A 375 0.66 -11.92 21.90
N ALA A 376 0.06 -11.14 21.00
CA ALA A 376 -1.40 -11.15 20.83
C ALA A 376 -1.92 -12.54 20.44
N ALA A 377 -1.25 -13.23 19.52
CA ALA A 377 -1.63 -14.58 19.08
C ALA A 377 -1.40 -15.64 20.17
N LEU A 378 -0.39 -15.48 21.03
CA LEU A 378 -0.21 -16.34 22.19
C LEU A 378 -1.34 -16.12 23.21
N LEU A 379 -1.71 -14.88 23.50
CA LEU A 379 -2.78 -14.59 24.44
C LEU A 379 -4.15 -15.09 23.94
N SER A 380 -4.43 -15.02 22.63
CA SER A 380 -5.67 -15.57 22.07
C SER A 380 -5.78 -17.09 22.22
N THR A 381 -4.68 -17.80 22.51
CA THR A 381 -4.76 -19.24 22.81
C THR A 381 -5.62 -19.55 24.02
N HIS A 382 -5.81 -18.63 24.98
CA HIS A 382 -6.73 -18.85 26.11
C HIS A 382 -8.19 -19.02 25.66
N GLU A 383 -8.60 -18.27 24.64
CA GLU A 383 -9.97 -18.23 24.15
C GLU A 383 -10.27 -19.34 23.14
N HIS A 384 -9.23 -19.83 22.46
CA HIS A 384 -9.37 -20.75 21.34
C HIS A 384 -8.68 -22.08 21.61
N GLU A 385 -9.46 -23.12 21.95
CA GLU A 385 -8.92 -24.48 22.17
C GLU A 385 -8.28 -25.09 20.93
N SER A 386 -8.82 -24.75 19.76
CA SER A 386 -8.29 -25.18 18.47
C SER A 386 -7.08 -24.37 17.98
N HIS A 387 -6.57 -23.41 18.78
CA HIS A 387 -5.50 -22.52 18.33
C HIS A 387 -4.22 -23.32 18.07
N PRO A 388 -3.62 -23.27 16.87
CA PRO A 388 -2.52 -24.16 16.52
C PRO A 388 -1.23 -23.86 17.31
N LEU A 389 -1.02 -22.62 17.76
CA LEU A 389 0.08 -22.27 18.67
C LEU A 389 0.09 -23.08 19.98
N ARG A 390 -1.04 -23.66 20.42
CA ARG A 390 -1.04 -24.54 21.61
C ARG A 390 -0.15 -25.77 21.42
N LEU A 391 0.04 -26.24 20.19
CA LEU A 391 0.86 -27.41 19.87
C LEU A 391 2.16 -27.06 19.13
N ALA A 392 2.33 -25.80 18.72
CA ALA A 392 3.48 -25.38 17.94
C ALA A 392 4.76 -25.34 18.79
N PRO A 393 5.92 -25.72 18.23
CA PRO A 393 7.21 -25.63 18.91
C PRO A 393 7.72 -24.17 18.96
N ILE A 394 7.03 -23.30 19.71
CA ILE A 394 7.35 -21.86 19.82
C ILE A 394 8.80 -21.61 20.26
N ASN A 395 9.32 -22.51 21.09
CA ASN A 395 10.70 -22.47 21.58
C ASN A 395 11.77 -22.71 20.50
N ALA A 396 11.38 -23.19 19.32
CA ALA A 396 12.29 -23.34 18.18
C ALA A 396 12.56 -22.02 17.45
N LEU A 397 11.87 -20.92 17.80
CA LEU A 397 12.19 -19.59 17.27
C LEU A 397 13.55 -19.12 17.78
N ASP A 398 14.48 -18.89 16.86
CA ASP A 398 15.77 -18.29 17.18
C ASP A 398 15.66 -16.76 17.21
N TRP A 399 15.64 -16.21 18.43
CA TRP A 399 15.58 -14.78 18.68
C TRP A 399 16.82 -14.01 18.23
N THR A 400 17.96 -14.69 18.06
CA THR A 400 19.18 -14.08 17.51
C THR A 400 19.03 -13.84 16.01
N LEU A 401 18.44 -14.80 15.29
CA LEU A 401 18.10 -14.69 13.87
C LEU A 401 17.04 -13.62 13.63
N ILE A 402 15.95 -13.62 14.42
CA ILE A 402 14.90 -12.59 14.36
C ILE A 402 15.50 -11.19 14.61
N GLY A 403 16.47 -11.10 15.52
CA GLY A 403 17.19 -9.85 15.83
C GLY A 403 18.04 -9.32 14.67
N GLN A 404 18.37 -10.11 13.64
CA GLN A 404 19.11 -9.64 12.47
C GLN A 404 18.31 -8.68 11.61
N ARG A 405 16.98 -8.81 11.56
CA ARG A 405 16.10 -7.87 10.84
C ARG A 405 16.30 -6.43 11.30
N ASN A 406 16.39 -6.22 12.61
CA ASN A 406 16.60 -4.90 13.18
C ASN A 406 17.98 -4.31 12.84
N LYS A 407 18.95 -5.15 12.44
CA LYS A 407 20.29 -4.74 12.04
C LYS A 407 20.42 -4.52 10.52
N GLY A 408 19.69 -5.29 9.72
CA GLY A 408 19.68 -5.18 8.26
C GLY A 408 18.72 -4.11 7.69
N GLY A 409 17.66 -3.75 8.43
CA GLY A 409 16.68 -2.74 7.99
C GLY A 409 17.03 -1.28 8.30
N HIS A 410 18.10 -1.04 9.06
CA HIS A 410 18.60 0.28 9.41
C HIS A 410 20.06 0.42 8.96
N ALA A 411 20.48 1.62 8.57
CA ALA A 411 21.87 1.90 8.19
C ALA A 411 22.81 1.67 9.40
N THR A 412 23.29 0.44 9.55
CA THR A 412 24.20 0.04 10.62
C THR A 412 25.53 -0.45 10.02
N THR A 413 26.61 -0.38 10.79
CA THR A 413 27.92 -0.93 10.43
C THR A 413 27.96 -2.47 10.41
N PHE A 414 26.82 -3.14 10.67
CA PHE A 414 26.70 -4.58 10.73
C PHE A 414 26.53 -5.18 9.32
N ARG A 415 27.42 -6.09 8.93
CA ARG A 415 27.31 -6.81 7.65
C ARG A 415 26.57 -8.13 7.84
N LEU A 416 25.50 -8.32 7.07
CA LEU A 416 24.79 -9.60 6.97
C LEU A 416 25.72 -10.66 6.38
N ARG A 417 25.56 -11.90 6.85
CA ARG A 417 26.29 -13.08 6.37
C ARG A 417 25.31 -14.08 5.79
N ARG A 418 25.76 -14.87 4.82
CA ARG A 418 24.96 -15.87 4.09
C ARG A 418 24.26 -16.85 5.01
N ASP A 419 25.02 -17.61 5.81
CA ASP A 419 24.47 -18.73 6.58
C ASP A 419 23.41 -18.27 7.58
N PRO A 420 23.63 -17.23 8.41
CA PRO A 420 22.60 -16.80 9.35
C PRO A 420 21.33 -16.22 8.68
N VAL A 421 21.45 -15.68 7.46
CA VAL A 421 20.31 -15.20 6.68
C VAL A 421 19.53 -16.39 6.11
N LEU A 422 20.23 -17.41 5.61
CA LEU A 422 19.63 -18.66 5.14
C LEU A 422 18.92 -19.40 6.29
N ASP A 423 19.56 -19.49 7.46
CA ASP A 423 18.96 -20.10 8.66
C ASP A 423 17.66 -19.39 9.05
N PHE A 424 17.62 -18.06 8.95
CA PHE A 424 16.41 -17.29 9.24
C PHE A 424 15.29 -17.54 8.21
N ALA A 425 15.64 -17.56 6.93
CA ALA A 425 14.71 -17.89 5.86
C ALA A 425 14.13 -19.30 6.00
N GLU A 426 14.98 -20.29 6.27
CA GLU A 426 14.56 -21.68 6.51
C GLU A 426 13.67 -21.81 7.74
N MET A 427 14.00 -21.12 8.83
CA MET A 427 13.15 -21.09 10.01
C MET A 427 11.77 -20.52 9.67
N ALA A 428 11.69 -19.42 8.91
CA ALA A 428 10.42 -18.82 8.50
C ALA A 428 9.57 -19.79 7.65
N LEU A 429 10.19 -20.48 6.70
CA LEU A 429 9.51 -21.48 5.84
C LEU A 429 9.02 -22.69 6.64
N ARG A 430 9.83 -23.21 7.57
CA ARG A 430 9.41 -24.28 8.49
C ARG A 430 8.22 -23.84 9.34
N TRP A 431 8.21 -22.60 9.78
CA TRP A 431 7.09 -22.04 10.54
C TRP A 431 5.80 -21.98 9.74
N VAL A 432 5.83 -21.56 8.47
CA VAL A 432 4.66 -21.62 7.59
C VAL A 432 4.15 -23.06 7.45
N ALA A 433 5.05 -24.01 7.19
CA ALA A 433 4.69 -25.41 7.01
C ALA A 433 4.01 -26.06 8.22
N LEU A 434 4.36 -25.63 9.45
CA LEU A 434 3.75 -26.14 10.68
C LEU A 434 2.23 -25.92 10.73
N PHE A 435 1.73 -24.93 9.99
CA PHE A 435 0.31 -24.57 9.99
C PHE A 435 -0.41 -25.00 8.72
N ASN A 436 0.21 -25.85 7.88
CA ASN A 436 -0.36 -26.28 6.59
C ASN A 436 -1.80 -26.81 6.75
N SER A 437 -2.03 -27.69 7.72
CA SER A 437 -3.35 -28.30 7.99
C SER A 437 -4.42 -27.32 8.48
N HIS A 438 -4.04 -26.06 8.73
CA HIS A 438 -4.90 -25.04 9.30
C HIS A 438 -5.26 -23.94 8.30
N TYR A 439 -4.66 -23.89 7.11
CA TYR A 439 -5.01 -22.88 6.09
C TYR A 439 -6.43 -23.03 5.57
#